data_AF-A0A256ZIV7-F1
#
_entry.id   AF-A0A256ZIV7-F1
#
_cell.length_a   1.000
_cell.length_b   1.000
_cell.length_c   1.000
_cell.angle_alpha   90.00
_cell.angle_beta   90.00
_cell.angle_gamma   90.00
#
_symmetry.space_group_name_H-M   'P 1'
#
loop_
_entity.id
_entity.type
_entity.pdbx_description
1 polymer ?
#
loop_
_entity_poly.entity_id
_entity_poly.type
_entity_poly.pdbx_seq_one_letter_code
_entity_poly.pdbx_strand_id
1 'polypeptide(L)' 'MGSRLKELIPKPRSKFLRVRCPKCGNEQIVFSHATTRVRCFVCGTQLTEPRGGKAKILGVVVEEFE' A
#
# COMPACT_ATOMS: atom_id res chain seq x y z
N MET A 1 15.11 -3.58 21.68
CA MET A 1 14.21 -3.83 20.54
C MET A 1 13.92 -2.50 19.85
N GLY A 2 14.38 -2.36 18.61
CA GLY A 2 14.71 -1.07 17.97
C GLY A 2 13.56 -0.08 17.71
N SER A 3 13.94 1.20 17.83
CA SER A 3 13.33 2.42 17.30
C SER A 3 11.92 2.80 17.78
N ARG A 4 11.81 3.06 19.09
CA ARG A 4 10.88 4.08 19.63
C ARG A 4 11.55 5.46 19.69
N LEU A 5 12.52 5.73 18.80
CA LEU A 5 13.13 7.03 18.61
C LEU A 5 12.47 7.67 17.37
N LYS A 6 11.43 8.47 17.58
CA LYS A 6 11.04 9.54 16.68
C LYS A 6 10.74 10.74 17.57
N GLU A 7 11.11 11.92 17.09
CA GLU A 7 11.13 13.23 17.74
C GLU A 7 9.92 13.52 18.66
N LEU A 8 9.99 14.59 19.46
CA LEU A 8 8.87 15.15 20.27
C LEU A 8 7.51 15.21 19.53
N ILE A 9 7.51 15.10 18.20
CA ILE A 9 6.34 15.02 17.33
C ILE A 9 6.28 13.62 16.66
N PRO A 10 5.22 12.82 16.90
CA PRO A 10 5.06 11.52 16.26
C PRO A 10 4.74 11.66 14.76
N LYS A 11 5.55 11.04 13.90
CA LYS A 11 5.31 10.94 12.44
C LYS A 11 4.61 9.62 12.09
N PRO A 12 3.65 9.62 11.13
CA PRO A 12 2.98 8.40 10.70
C PRO A 12 3.99 7.40 10.12
N ARG A 13 3.70 6.10 10.28
CA ARG A 13 4.47 4.99 9.68
C ARG A 13 3.83 4.47 8.39
N SER A 14 2.64 4.97 8.07
CA SER A 14 1.90 4.68 6.85
C SER A 14 2.44 5.51 5.69
N LYS A 15 2.19 5.02 4.47
CA LYS A 15 2.61 5.62 3.20
C LYS A 15 1.57 5.29 2.14
N PHE A 16 1.53 6.06 1.06
CA PHE A 16 0.78 5.71 -0.14
C PHE A 16 1.72 5.06 -1.15
N LEU A 17 1.21 4.09 -1.90
CA LEU A 17 2.01 3.29 -2.82
C LEU A 17 1.33 3.32 -4.18
N ARG A 18 2.10 3.63 -5.24
CA ARG A 18 1.65 3.51 -6.61
C ARG A 18 1.84 2.07 -7.04
N VAL A 19 0.75 1.34 -7.21
CA VAL A 19 0.75 -0.08 -7.59
C VAL A 19 0.29 -0.20 -9.03
N ARG A 20 1.15 -0.77 -9.89
CA ARG A 20 0.81 -1.15 -11.25
C ARG A 20 0.20 -2.56 -11.24
N CYS A 21 -0.97 -2.68 -11.86
CA CYS A 21 -1.65 -3.95 -12.02
C CYS A 21 -0.91 -4.84 -13.03
N PRO A 22 -0.56 -6.10 -12.69
CA PRO A 22 0.17 -6.99 -13.58
C PRO A 22 -0.66 -7.47 -14.77
N LYS A 23 -1.99 -7.34 -14.73
CA LYS A 23 -2.89 -7.82 -15.80
C LYS A 23 -3.24 -6.76 -16.84
N CYS A 24 -3.51 -5.53 -16.43
CA CYS A 24 -3.98 -4.47 -17.34
C CYS A 24 -3.01 -3.28 -17.43
N GLY A 25 -1.90 -3.29 -16.69
CA GLY A 25 -0.96 -2.17 -16.66
C GLY A 25 -1.48 -0.90 -15.97
N ASN A 26 -2.72 -0.89 -15.49
CA ASN A 26 -3.29 0.26 -14.80
C ASN A 26 -2.52 0.56 -13.51
N GLU A 27 -2.20 1.83 -13.31
CA GLU A 27 -1.56 2.32 -12.09
C GLU A 27 -2.63 2.83 -11.13
N GLN A 28 -2.55 2.41 -9.87
CA GLN A 28 -3.50 2.79 -8.84
C GLN A 28 -2.75 3.14 -7.56
N ILE A 29 -3.16 4.21 -6.89
CA ILE A 29 -2.64 4.60 -5.59
C ILE A 29 -3.35 3.80 -4.51
N VAL A 30 -2.59 3.17 -3.64
CA VAL A 30 -3.06 2.25 -2.60
C VAL A 30 -2.41 2.61 -1.28
N PHE A 31 -3.17 2.51 -0.19
CA PHE A 31 -2.64 2.75 1.16
C PHE A 31 -1.85 1.56 1.69
N SER A 32 -0.69 1.80 2.30
CA SER A 32 0.19 0.72 2.77
C SER A 32 -0.40 -0.15 3.88
N HIS A 33 -1.33 0.38 4.69
CA HIS A 33 -2.06 -0.34 5.74
C HIS A 33 -3.54 -0.48 5.39
N ALA A 34 -3.85 -0.80 4.13
CA ALA A 34 -5.23 -1.03 3.70
C ALA A 34 -5.88 -2.18 4.50
N THR A 35 -6.99 -1.87 5.18
CA THR A 35 -7.83 -2.83 5.91
C THR A 35 -8.89 -3.48 5.01
N THR A 36 -9.13 -2.90 3.84
CA THR A 36 -10.07 -3.38 2.83
C THR A 36 -9.34 -4.05 1.67
N ARG A 37 -9.98 -5.03 1.02
CA ARG A 37 -9.49 -5.62 -0.23
C ARG A 37 -9.65 -4.62 -1.37
N VAL A 38 -8.55 -4.04 -1.83
CA VAL A 38 -8.56 -3.09 -2.96
C VAL A 38 -8.51 -3.87 -4.26
N ARG A 39 -9.41 -3.52 -5.19
CA ARG A 39 -9.46 -4.08 -6.54
C ARG A 39 -9.01 -3.04 -7.56
N CYS A 40 -8.43 -3.49 -8.65
CA CYS A 40 -8.14 -2.64 -9.79
C CYS A 40 -9.45 -2.09 -10.37
N PHE A 41 -9.52 -0.79 -10.63
CA PHE A 41 -10.72 -0.15 -11.22
C PHE A 41 -11.02 -0.62 -12.65
N VAL A 42 -10.01 -1.08 -13.38
CA VAL A 42 -10.16 -1.47 -14.80
C VAL A 42 -10.49 -2.94 -14.95
N CYS A 43 -9.72 -3.84 -14.33
CA CYS A 43 -9.85 -5.29 -14.54
C CYS A 43 -10.47 -6.04 -13.36
N GLY A 44 -10.81 -5.36 -12.27
CA GLY A 44 -11.41 -5.97 -11.07
C GLY A 44 -10.48 -6.91 -10.29
N THR A 45 -9.24 -7.11 -10.73
CA THR A 45 -8.27 -7.99 -10.06
C THR A 45 -7.89 -7.42 -8.70
N GLN A 46 -7.81 -8.29 -7.69
CA GLN A 46 -7.42 -7.90 -6.34
C GLN A 46 -5.95 -7.45 -6.32
N LEU A 47 -5.71 -6.21 -5.86
CA LEU A 47 -4.39 -5.61 -5.75
C LEU A 47 -3.84 -5.68 -4.33
N THR A 48 -4.71 -5.71 -3.32
CA THR A 48 -4.29 -5.87 -1.91
C THR A 48 -5.07 -6.93 -1.17
N GLU A 49 -4.38 -7.56 -0.21
CA GLU A 49 -4.95 -8.40 0.83
C GLU A 49 -4.69 -7.75 2.19
N PRO A 50 -5.75 -7.42 2.96
CA PRO A 50 -5.60 -6.78 4.26
C PRO A 50 -4.97 -7.72 5.27
N ARG A 51 -4.09 -7.17 6.12
CA ARG A 51 -3.43 -7.86 7.23
C ARG A 51 -3.43 -6.96 8.46
N GLY A 52 -3.09 -7.49 9.63
CA GLY A 52 -3.05 -6.71 10.89
C GLY A 52 -2.03 -5.56 10.92
N GLY A 53 -1.22 -5.39 9.88
CA GLY A 53 -0.25 -4.29 9.73
C GLY A 53 -0.21 -3.80 8.29
N LYS A 54 0.97 -3.85 7.65
CA LYS A 54 1.07 -3.54 6.23
C LYS A 54 0.25 -4.55 5.40
N ALA A 55 -0.58 -4.03 4.51
CA ALA A 55 -1.34 -4.84 3.57
C ALA A 55 -0.38 -5.58 2.64
N LYS A 56 -0.75 -6.81 2.26
CA LYS A 56 0.00 -7.56 1.26
C LYS A 56 -0.41 -7.07 -0.13
N ILE A 57 0.57 -6.58 -0.88
CA ILE A 57 0.37 -6.06 -2.23
C ILE A 57 0.63 -7.20 -3.22
N LEU A 58 -0.32 -7.43 -4.13
CA LEU A 58 -0.26 -8.48 -5.15
C LEU A 58 0.16 -7.95 -6.53
N GLY A 59 0.32 -6.63 -6.66
CA GLY A 59 0.81 -5.97 -7.87
C GLY A 59 2.26 -5.49 -7.75
N VAL A 60 2.74 -4.78 -8.78
CA VAL A 60 4.08 -4.21 -8.82
C VAL A 60 4.05 -2.81 -8.21
N VAL A 61 4.84 -2.56 -7.17
CA VAL A 61 4.99 -1.21 -6.60
C VAL A 61 5.96 -0.42 -7.49
N VAL A 62 5.50 0.72 -8.01
CA VAL A 62 6.26 1.60 -8.89
C VAL A 62 6.91 2.73 -8.08
N GLU A 63 6.13 3.35 -7.18
CA GLU A 63 6.55 4.49 -6.38
C GLU A 63 5.96 4.42 -4.98
N GLU A 64 6.68 4.97 -4.00
CA GLU A 64 6.17 5.26 -2.65
C GLU A 64 6.02 6.76 -2.48
N PHE A 65 4.84 7.20 -2.04
CA PHE A 65 4.56 8.57 -1.63
C PHE A 65 4.53 8.64 -0.10
N GLU A 66 5.18 9.67 0.46
CA GLU A 66 5.21 9.97 1.89
C GLU A 66 4.05 10.87 2.32
#